data_AF-A0A832H679-F1
#
_entry.id   AF-A0A832H679-F1
#
_cell.length_a   1.000
_cell.length_b   1.000
_cell.length_c   1.000
_cell.angle_alpha   90.00
_cell.angle_beta   90.00
_cell.angle_gamma   90.00
#
_symmetry.space_group_name_H-M   'P 1'
#
loop_
_entity.id
_entity.type
_entity.pdbx_description
1 polymer ?
#
loop_
_entity_poly.entity_id
_entity_poly.type
_entity_poly.pdbx_seq_one_letter_code
_entity_poly.pdbx_strand_id
1 'polypeptide(L)'
;RFGAIALTHEQTLITSFHEKPDGDGAYINGGYFVLEPEVMDYIADDSTTWEQEPLQKLAHLGQLAAYKHDGFWQPMDTLKDKNYLEDLWKYNKAPWKVW
;
A
#
# COMPACT_ATOMS: atom_id res chain seq x y z
N ARG A 1 -9.82 3.32 1.26
CA ARG A 1 -9.39 4.17 0.10
C ARG A 1 -7.89 4.02 0.00
N PHE A 2 -7.35 3.75 -1.19
CA PHE A 2 -5.93 3.36 -1.35
C PHE A 2 -5.14 4.45 -2.07
N GLY A 3 -3.89 4.67 -1.64
CA GLY A 3 -2.96 5.54 -2.35
C GLY A 3 -2.61 4.96 -3.72
N ALA A 4 -2.75 5.75 -4.78
CA ALA A 4 -2.40 5.33 -6.14
C ALA A 4 -0.93 5.65 -6.42
N ILE A 5 -0.24 4.72 -7.06
CA ILE A 5 1.17 4.89 -7.44
C ILE A 5 1.26 4.83 -8.95
N ALA A 6 1.75 5.91 -9.56
CA ALA A 6 2.06 5.93 -10.99
C ALA A 6 3.42 5.24 -11.21
N LEU A 7 3.39 3.98 -11.65
CA LEU A 7 4.57 3.23 -12.04
C LEU A 7 4.36 2.64 -13.44
N THR A 8 5.36 2.79 -14.30
CA THR A 8 5.44 1.99 -15.52
C THR A 8 5.83 0.55 -15.18
N HIS A 9 5.66 -0.40 -16.11
CA HIS A 9 5.93 -1.82 -15.86
C HIS A 9 7.39 -2.09 -15.40
N GLU A 10 8.36 -1.30 -15.85
CA GLU A 10 9.78 -1.51 -15.54
C GLU A 10 10.26 -0.67 -14.34
N GLN A 11 9.50 0.34 -13.94
CA GLN A 11 9.87 1.25 -12.88
C GLN A 11 9.53 0.70 -11.49
N THR A 12 10.49 0.78 -10.59
CA THR A 12 10.34 0.46 -9.15
C THR A 12 10.48 1.71 -8.28
N LEU A 13 11.27 2.70 -8.71
CA LEU A 13 11.42 3.96 -7.97
C LEU A 13 10.16 4.83 -8.10
N ILE A 14 9.59 5.26 -6.98
CA ILE A 14 8.43 6.14 -6.96
C ILE A 14 8.92 7.59 -6.96
N THR A 15 8.61 8.32 -8.02
CA THR A 15 9.00 9.74 -8.17
C THR A 15 7.92 10.71 -7.68
N SER A 16 6.68 10.26 -7.55
CA SER A 16 5.59 11.01 -6.92
C SER A 16 4.56 10.06 -6.30
N PHE A 17 4.05 10.45 -5.13
CA PHE A 17 3.02 9.70 -4.40
C PHE A 17 1.78 10.58 -4.25
N HIS A 18 0.64 10.13 -4.78
CA HIS A 18 -0.63 10.87 -4.71
C HIS A 18 -1.79 9.90 -4.44
N GLU A 19 -2.58 10.20 -3.42
CA GLU A 19 -3.83 9.50 -3.17
C GLU A 19 -4.86 9.91 -4.23
N LYS A 20 -4.95 9.17 -5.35
CA LYS A 20 -5.98 9.39 -6.36
C LYS A 20 -7.28 8.67 -5.98
N PRO A 21 -8.46 9.22 -6.35
CA PRO A 21 -9.70 8.45 -6.30
C PRO A 21 -9.62 7.26 -7.27
N ASP A 22 -10.27 6.15 -6.90
CA ASP A 22 -10.27 4.86 -7.61
C ASP A 22 -10.54 5.04 -9.12
N GLY A 23 -9.77 4.36 -10.00
CA GLY A 23 -10.27 4.13 -11.37
C GLY A 23 -9.31 3.95 -12.55
N ASP A 24 -8.00 4.17 -12.43
CA ASP A 24 -7.14 4.29 -13.65
C ASP A 24 -6.19 3.11 -13.93
N GLY A 25 -6.40 1.94 -13.31
CA GLY A 25 -5.55 0.76 -13.54
C GLY A 25 -4.12 0.90 -13.01
N ALA A 26 -3.87 1.89 -12.16
CA ALA A 26 -2.59 2.11 -11.48
C ALA A 26 -2.42 1.14 -10.29
N TYR A 27 -1.17 0.79 -9.99
CA TYR A 27 -0.83 0.08 -8.74
C TYR A 27 -1.30 0.90 -7.53
N ILE A 28 -1.68 0.21 -6.47
CA ILE A 28 -2.06 0.83 -5.20
C ILE A 28 -1.05 0.50 -4.11
N ASN A 29 -1.01 1.32 -3.07
CA ASN A 29 -0.26 1.01 -1.86
C ASN A 29 -0.97 -0.08 -1.05
N GLY A 30 -0.33 -1.25 -0.93
CA GLY A 30 -0.85 -2.40 -0.20
C GLY A 30 -0.52 -2.44 1.30
N GLY A 31 0.22 -1.45 1.83
CA GLY A 31 0.49 -1.26 3.26
C GLY A 31 1.65 -2.08 3.85
N TYR A 32 2.29 -2.96 3.08
CA TYR A 32 3.43 -3.75 3.55
C TYR A 32 4.74 -3.04 3.25
N PHE A 33 5.25 -2.29 4.24
CA PHE A 33 6.48 -1.53 4.10
C PHE A 33 7.69 -2.25 4.70
N VAL A 34 8.84 -2.05 4.06
CA VAL A 34 10.17 -2.31 4.63
C VAL A 34 10.84 -0.95 4.74
N LEU A 35 11.23 -0.56 5.95
CA LEU A 35 11.63 0.81 6.26
C LEU A 35 12.95 0.80 7.03
N GLU A 36 13.83 1.74 6.68
CA GLU A 36 14.97 2.09 7.52
C GLU A 36 14.48 2.95 8.71
N PRO A 37 15.06 2.83 9.91
CA PRO A 37 14.61 3.54 11.10
C PRO A 37 14.51 5.07 10.95
N GLU A 38 15.36 5.66 10.10
CA GLU A 38 15.43 7.09 9.80
C GLU A 38 14.11 7.66 9.26
N VAL A 39 13.18 6.82 8.79
CA VAL A 39 11.86 7.31 8.36
C VAL A 39 11.08 7.98 9.49
N MET A 40 11.41 7.66 10.75
CA MET A 40 10.80 8.28 11.91
C MET A 40 11.11 9.79 12.00
N ASP A 41 12.22 10.26 11.41
CA ASP A 41 12.56 11.68 11.36
C ASP A 41 11.60 12.49 10.48
N TYR A 42 10.76 11.82 9.68
CA TYR A 42 9.70 12.43 8.89
C TYR A 42 8.35 12.48 9.61
N ILE A 43 8.26 12.00 10.85
CA ILE A 43 7.04 11.98 11.66
C ILE A 43 7.18 13.04 12.76
N ALA A 44 6.42 14.14 12.64
CA ALA A 44 6.52 15.27 13.57
C ALA A 44 5.83 14.97 14.91
N ASP A 45 4.60 14.46 14.82
CA ASP A 45 3.74 14.14 15.95
C ASP A 45 2.56 13.25 15.51
N ASP A 46 1.65 12.92 16.44
CA ASP A 46 0.47 12.07 16.24
C ASP A 46 -0.50 12.57 15.15
N SER A 47 -0.44 13.84 14.76
CA SER A 47 -1.24 14.38 13.66
C SER A 47 -0.66 14.04 12.28
N THR A 48 0.57 13.50 12.23
CA THR A 48 1.24 13.15 10.98
C THR A 48 0.58 11.92 10.35
N THR A 49 0.04 12.10 9.15
CA THR A 49 -0.44 10.98 8.34
C THR A 49 0.71 10.42 7.52
N TRP A 50 1.07 9.16 7.77
CA TRP A 50 2.18 8.47 7.10
C TRP A 50 2.09 8.57 5.57
N GLU A 51 0.89 8.34 5.03
CA GLU A 51 0.62 8.33 3.59
C GLU A 51 0.60 9.72 2.94
N GLN A 52 0.79 10.79 3.71
CA GLN A 52 0.84 12.15 3.19
C GLN A 52 2.28 12.66 3.14
N GLU A 53 2.64 13.58 4.04
CA GLU A 53 3.94 14.26 4.03
C GLU A 53 5.14 13.30 4.01
N PRO A 54 5.19 12.23 4.85
CA PRO A 54 6.35 11.34 4.90
C PRO A 54 6.59 10.61 3.57
N LEU A 55 5.58 9.92 3.03
CA LEU A 55 5.74 9.20 1.76
C LEU A 55 5.97 10.14 0.57
N GLN A 56 5.33 11.33 0.55
CA GLN A 56 5.58 12.32 -0.49
C GLN A 56 7.02 12.83 -0.46
N LYS A 57 7.57 13.09 0.73
CA LYS A 57 8.95 13.54 0.90
C LYS A 57 9.95 12.44 0.53
N LEU A 58 9.72 11.21 0.96
CA LEU A 58 10.55 10.07 0.57
C LEU A 58 10.54 9.86 -0.96
N ALA A 59 9.38 9.97 -1.62
CA ALA A 59 9.30 9.91 -3.08
C ALA A 59 10.10 11.04 -3.75
N HIS A 60 9.95 12.27 -3.25
CA HIS A 60 10.67 13.43 -3.77
C HIS A 60 12.19 13.30 -3.62
N LEU A 61 12.65 12.70 -2.51
CA LEU A 61 14.06 12.43 -2.24
C LEU A 61 14.62 11.22 -3.00
N GLY A 62 13.79 10.49 -3.77
CA GLY A 62 14.20 9.25 -4.43
C GLY A 62 14.48 8.11 -3.45
N GLN A 63 13.89 8.16 -2.26
CA GLN A 63 14.04 7.17 -1.19
C GLN A 63 12.82 6.26 -1.04
N LEU A 64 11.85 6.35 -1.96
CA LEU A 64 10.67 5.48 -1.98
C LEU A 64 10.69 4.58 -3.20
N ALA A 65 10.71 3.26 -2.97
CA ALA A 65 10.59 2.25 -4.02
C ALA A 65 9.36 1.37 -3.77
N ALA A 66 8.81 0.82 -4.85
CA ALA A 66 7.69 -0.10 -4.82
C ALA A 66 8.13 -1.53 -5.13
N TYR A 67 7.63 -2.46 -4.34
CA TYR A 67 7.59 -3.87 -4.68
C TYR A 67 6.22 -4.20 -5.30
N LYS A 68 6.22 -4.79 -6.49
CA LYS A 68 4.99 -5.16 -7.21
C LYS A 68 4.55 -6.55 -6.75
N HIS A 69 3.32 -6.63 -6.25
CA HIS A 69 2.70 -7.88 -5.83
C HIS A 69 1.49 -8.17 -6.71
N ASP A 70 1.64 -9.14 -7.60
CA ASP A 70 0.56 -9.57 -8.51
C ASP A 70 -0.26 -10.74 -7.93
N GLY A 71 0.05 -11.15 -6.69
CA GLY A 71 -0.65 -12.22 -5.98
C GLY A 71 -1.93 -11.75 -5.29
N PHE A 72 -2.49 -12.61 -4.43
CA PHE A 72 -3.66 -12.26 -3.65
C PHE A 72 -3.35 -11.13 -2.67
N TRP A 73 -4.17 -10.08 -2.71
CA TRP A 73 -4.21 -9.00 -1.71
C TRP A 73 -5.66 -8.55 -1.57
N GLN A 74 -6.14 -8.42 -0.33
CA GLN A 74 -7.52 -8.02 -0.03
C GLN A 74 -7.54 -7.27 1.31
N PRO A 75 -8.03 -6.01 1.34
CA PRO A 75 -8.28 -5.25 2.55
C PRO A 75 -9.63 -5.65 3.16
N MET A 76 -9.89 -5.24 4.39
CA MET A 76 -11.17 -5.44 5.07
C MET A 76 -11.73 -4.10 5.57
N ASP A 77 -12.24 -3.30 4.65
CA ASP A 77 -12.76 -1.95 4.96
C ASP A 77 -14.27 -1.97 5.22
N THR A 78 -14.98 -2.96 4.65
CA THR A 78 -16.44 -3.06 4.69
C THR A 78 -16.92 -4.41 5.22
N LEU A 79 -18.19 -4.49 5.62
CA LEU A 79 -18.82 -5.76 5.98
C LEU A 79 -18.80 -6.78 4.82
N LYS A 80 -18.85 -6.29 3.57
CA LYS A 80 -18.76 -7.15 2.39
C LYS A 80 -17.38 -7.81 2.29
N ASP A 81 -16.30 -7.04 2.54
CA ASP A 81 -14.93 -7.57 2.53
C ASP A 81 -14.75 -8.62 3.62
N LYS A 82 -15.28 -8.35 4.83
CA LYS A 82 -15.28 -9.32 5.92
C LYS A 82 -15.94 -10.63 5.49
N ASN A 83 -17.17 -10.57 4.98
CA ASN A 83 -17.90 -11.77 4.58
C ASN A 83 -17.15 -12.56 3.50
N TYR A 84 -16.52 -11.87 2.55
CA TYR A 84 -15.69 -12.49 1.52
C TYR A 84 -14.47 -13.21 2.11
N LEU A 85 -13.73 -12.55 3.01
CA LEU A 85 -12.56 -13.14 3.67
C LEU A 85 -12.96 -14.34 4.56
N GLU A 86 -14.07 -14.24 5.29
CA GLU A 86 -14.62 -15.34 6.10
C GLU A 86 -15.01 -16.55 5.25
N ASP A 87 -15.62 -16.34 4.08
CA ASP A 87 -15.95 -17.44 3.17
C ASP A 87 -14.68 -18.14 2.65
N LEU A 88 -13.68 -17.36 2.23
CA LEU A 88 -12.38 -17.93 1.83
C LEU A 88 -11.77 -18.77 2.95
N TRP A 89 -11.85 -18.28 4.18
CA TRP A 89 -11.36 -19.00 5.37
C TRP A 89 -12.14 -20.30 5.63
N LYS A 90 -13.47 -20.21 5.73
CA LYS A 90 -14.38 -21.32 6.03
C LYS A 90 -14.26 -22.48 5.04
N TYR A 91 -14.07 -22.17 3.76
CA TYR A 91 -13.94 -23.19 2.71
C TYR A 91 -12.50 -23.60 2.42
N ASN A 92 -11.55 -23.23 3.29
CA ASN A 92 -10.12 -23.54 3.16
C ASN A 92 -9.52 -23.10 1.80
N LYS A 93 -9.94 -21.92 1.35
CA LYS A 93 -9.50 -21.26 0.11
C LYS A 93 -8.72 -19.97 0.37
N ALA A 94 -8.43 -19.64 1.63
CA ALA A 94 -7.71 -18.45 2.04
C ALA A 94 -6.26 -18.45 1.52
N PRO A 95 -5.89 -17.63 0.51
CA PRO A 95 -4.55 -17.67 -0.08
C PRO A 95 -3.47 -17.11 0.85
N TRP A 96 -3.87 -16.31 1.85
CA TRP A 96 -2.96 -15.78 2.88
C TRP A 96 -2.58 -16.82 3.95
N LYS A 97 -3.28 -17.97 4.00
CA LYS A 97 -2.99 -19.04 4.97
C LYS A 97 -1.87 -19.94 4.46
N VAL A 98 -0.63 -19.59 4.79
CA VAL A 98 0.59 -20.27 4.32
C VAL A 98 1.37 -21.01 5.43
N TRP A 99 0.71 -21.29 6.55
CA TRP A 99 1.26 -21.99 7.71
C TRP A 99 0.58 -23.34 7.95
#